data_AF-A0A3N5T2P1-F1
#
_entry.id   AF-A0A3N5T2P1-F1
#
_cell.length_a   1.000
_cell.length_b   1.000
_cell.length_c   1.000
_cell.angle_alpha   90.00
_cell.angle_beta   90.00
_cell.angle_gamma   90.00
#
_symmetry.space_group_name_H-M   'P 1'
#
loop_
_entity.id
_entity.type
_entity.pdbx_description
1 polymer ?
#
loop_
_entity_poly.entity_id
_entity_poly.type
_entity_poly.pdbx_seq_one_letter_code
_entity_poly.pdbx_strand_id
1 'polypeptide(L)'
;MKNRIVLFSLLFALLLQGMWLFGQDQTALLDSYSRNFEKSDIRTKLQLIQDAAGRNNASLAPLFLQAVNWSINLSERGRDESTIRQMCLVAVAQIEKWNHADARMPIWKLFIMDKDSNIRANILKAIAVIGKEDRDLAGQINIWLDEQNQIFSTGKQPQITVIAQCVKTLGALNQDSSFQVVFNAMNAGYSNEVSALCRGVLLKLEGDFKALLLSIIASGTMKERRQALDLALENTAMSDADKG
;
A
#
# COMPACT_ATOMS: atom_id res chain seq x y z
N MET A 1 -42.27 36.71 -7.72
CA MET A 1 -40.83 36.40 -7.52
C MET A 1 -40.43 36.28 -6.04
N LYS A 2 -40.86 37.15 -5.12
CA LYS A 2 -40.50 37.08 -3.68
C LYS A 2 -40.80 35.72 -3.01
N ASN A 3 -41.93 35.09 -3.29
CA ASN A 3 -42.28 33.80 -2.65
C ASN A 3 -41.44 32.60 -3.11
N ARG A 4 -40.78 32.67 -4.28
CA ARG A 4 -39.90 31.60 -4.76
C ARG A 4 -38.51 31.62 -4.11
N ILE A 5 -38.04 32.80 -3.72
CA ILE A 5 -36.74 32.96 -3.04
C ILE A 5 -36.84 32.46 -1.59
N VAL A 6 -37.94 32.77 -0.89
CA VAL A 6 -38.18 32.31 0.49
C VAL A 6 -38.29 30.78 0.58
N LEU A 7 -38.95 30.14 -0.40
CA LEU A 7 -39.06 28.67 -0.45
C LEU A 7 -37.70 27.99 -0.65
N PHE A 8 -36.82 28.59 -1.47
CA PHE A 8 -35.49 28.06 -1.74
C PHE A 8 -34.55 28.18 -0.52
N SER A 9 -34.64 29.29 0.21
CA SER A 9 -33.87 29.50 1.45
C SER A 9 -34.27 28.54 2.57
N LEU A 10 -35.57 28.21 2.69
CA LEU A 10 -36.07 27.23 3.66
C LEU A 10 -35.64 25.79 3.35
N LEU A 11 -35.64 25.41 2.06
CA LEU A 11 -35.15 24.08 1.64
C LEU A 11 -33.63 23.92 1.87
N PHE A 12 -32.87 24.99 1.64
CA PHE A 12 -31.41 25.00 1.86
C PHE A 12 -31.04 24.91 3.34
N ALA A 13 -31.80 25.59 4.23
CA ALA A 13 -31.61 25.49 5.67
C ALA A 13 -31.96 24.09 6.22
N LEU A 14 -32.98 23.43 5.69
CA LEU A 14 -33.36 22.05 6.06
C LEU A 14 -32.33 21.02 5.57
N LEU A 15 -31.74 21.21 4.38
CA LEU A 15 -30.67 20.36 3.87
C LEU A 15 -29.37 20.51 4.68
N LEU A 16 -29.05 21.73 5.13
CA LEU A 16 -27.90 21.95 6.01
C LEU A 16 -28.10 21.33 7.40
N GLN A 17 -29.31 21.34 7.95
CA GLN A 17 -29.58 20.74 9.27
C GLN A 17 -29.52 19.20 9.26
N GLY A 18 -29.89 18.56 8.14
CA GLY A 18 -29.78 17.11 7.99
C GLY A 18 -28.34 16.58 8.08
N MET A 19 -27.34 17.38 7.70
CA MET A 19 -25.93 16.97 7.72
C MET A 19 -25.32 16.92 9.14
N TRP A 20 -25.89 17.64 10.11
CA TRP A 20 -25.34 17.70 11.48
C TRP A 20 -25.77 16.51 12.35
N LEU A 21 -26.97 15.95 12.13
CA LEU A 21 -27.48 14.82 12.91
C LEU A 21 -26.75 13.50 12.60
N PHE A 22 -26.31 13.29 11.35
CA PHE A 22 -25.60 12.07 10.96
C PHE A 22 -24.13 12.01 11.41
N GLY A 23 -23.47 13.16 11.62
CA GLY A 23 -22.08 13.19 12.08
C GLY A 23 -21.91 12.84 13.56
N GLN A 24 -22.86 13.24 14.40
CA GLN A 24 -22.78 13.06 15.85
C GLN A 24 -22.84 11.58 16.28
N ASP A 25 -23.69 10.79 15.64
CA ASP A 25 -23.84 9.35 15.94
C ASP A 25 -22.60 8.54 15.52
N GLN A 26 -22.01 8.88 14.38
CA GLN A 26 -20.78 8.21 13.90
C GLN A 26 -19.58 8.46 14.79
N THR A 27 -19.41 9.68 15.31
CA THR A 27 -18.35 10.01 16.27
C THR A 27 -18.57 9.31 17.60
N ALA A 28 -19.80 9.29 18.12
CA ALA A 28 -20.13 8.60 19.37
C ALA A 28 -19.84 7.08 19.28
N LEU A 29 -20.11 6.47 18.12
CA LEU A 29 -19.79 5.08 17.85
C LEU A 29 -18.27 4.82 17.88
N LEU A 30 -17.50 5.59 17.12
CA LEU A 30 -16.03 5.49 17.10
C LEU A 30 -15.44 5.64 18.50
N ASP A 31 -15.87 6.67 19.22
CA ASP A 31 -15.43 6.96 20.59
C ASP A 31 -15.70 5.81 21.55
N SER A 32 -16.87 5.18 21.42
CA SER A 32 -17.23 4.00 22.22
C SER A 32 -16.27 2.84 21.94
N TYR A 33 -16.05 2.53 20.68
CA TYR A 33 -15.14 1.46 20.27
C TYR A 33 -13.70 1.73 20.71
N SER A 34 -13.18 2.94 20.50
CA SER A 34 -11.81 3.30 20.85
C SER A 34 -11.57 3.25 22.36
N ARG A 35 -12.50 3.76 23.18
CA ARG A 35 -12.38 3.66 24.65
C ARG A 35 -12.42 2.21 25.14
N ASN A 36 -13.31 1.40 24.58
CA ASN A 36 -13.40 -0.01 24.95
C ASN A 36 -12.18 -0.80 24.47
N PHE A 37 -11.65 -0.44 23.30
CA PHE A 37 -10.41 -0.99 22.79
C PHE A 37 -9.30 -0.73 23.79
N GLU A 38 -9.05 0.52 24.22
CA GLU A 38 -7.95 0.86 25.13
C GLU A 38 -7.97 0.06 26.44
N LYS A 39 -9.14 -0.07 27.06
CA LYS A 39 -9.31 -0.65 28.41
C LYS A 39 -9.36 -2.17 28.45
N SER A 40 -9.52 -2.82 27.32
CA SER A 40 -9.79 -4.26 27.26
C SER A 40 -8.53 -5.12 27.17
N ASP A 41 -8.67 -6.40 27.52
CA ASP A 41 -7.63 -7.41 27.28
C ASP A 41 -7.48 -7.72 25.78
N ILE A 42 -6.42 -8.46 25.42
CA ILE A 42 -6.09 -8.76 24.02
C ILE A 42 -7.19 -9.53 23.26
N ARG A 43 -7.89 -10.46 23.91
CA ARG A 43 -8.94 -11.25 23.28
C ARG A 43 -10.16 -10.37 23.01
N THR A 44 -10.51 -9.54 23.99
CA THR A 44 -11.60 -8.58 23.86
C THR A 44 -11.28 -7.51 22.81
N LYS A 45 -10.03 -7.03 22.71
CA LYS A 45 -9.58 -6.14 21.62
C LYS A 45 -9.81 -6.75 20.25
N LEU A 46 -9.39 -8.00 20.04
CA LEU A 46 -9.62 -8.70 18.78
C LEU A 46 -11.11 -8.78 18.43
N GLN A 47 -11.95 -9.15 19.41
CA GLN A 47 -13.39 -9.22 19.20
C GLN A 47 -13.98 -7.86 18.84
N LEU A 48 -13.58 -6.77 19.51
CA LEU A 48 -14.02 -5.41 19.18
C LEU A 48 -13.66 -5.03 17.74
N ILE A 49 -12.46 -5.38 17.27
CA ILE A 49 -12.02 -5.12 15.90
C ILE A 49 -12.80 -5.96 14.88
N GLN A 50 -13.11 -7.22 15.20
CA GLN A 50 -13.94 -8.08 14.35
C GLN A 50 -15.39 -7.57 14.27
N ASP A 51 -15.98 -7.18 15.40
CA ASP A 51 -17.32 -6.61 15.47
C ASP A 51 -17.40 -5.29 14.70
N ALA A 52 -16.40 -4.42 14.86
CA ALA A 52 -16.29 -3.17 14.11
C ALA A 52 -16.18 -3.42 12.59
N ALA A 53 -15.37 -4.40 12.17
CA ALA A 53 -15.25 -4.80 10.77
C ALA A 53 -16.59 -5.29 10.18
N GLY A 54 -17.38 -6.02 10.97
CA GLY A 54 -18.70 -6.50 10.58
C GLY A 54 -19.74 -5.39 10.36
N ARG A 55 -19.57 -4.21 10.98
CA ARG A 55 -20.49 -3.06 10.82
C ARG A 55 -20.38 -2.36 9.47
N ASN A 56 -19.32 -2.62 8.71
CA ASN A 56 -19.11 -2.02 7.39
C ASN A 56 -19.24 -0.48 7.38
N ASN A 57 -18.66 0.19 8.37
CA ASN A 57 -18.74 1.65 8.54
C ASN A 57 -17.36 2.31 8.39
N ALA A 58 -17.22 3.19 7.39
CA ALA A 58 -15.99 3.94 7.12
C ALA A 58 -15.55 4.84 8.28
N SER A 59 -16.47 5.33 9.11
CA SER A 59 -16.15 6.18 10.26
C SER A 59 -15.32 5.45 11.33
N LEU A 60 -15.25 4.11 11.26
CA LEU A 60 -14.43 3.28 12.14
C LEU A 60 -13.00 3.09 11.62
N ALA A 61 -12.61 3.66 10.48
CA ALA A 61 -11.24 3.59 9.97
C ALA A 61 -10.16 3.98 11.00
N PRO A 62 -10.34 5.04 11.83
CA PRO A 62 -9.36 5.39 12.86
C PRO A 62 -9.18 4.31 13.94
N LEU A 63 -10.21 3.51 14.24
CA LEU A 63 -10.11 2.38 15.18
C LEU A 63 -9.18 1.29 14.65
N PHE A 64 -9.23 1.00 13.35
CA PHE A 64 -8.34 0.01 12.74
C PHE A 64 -6.89 0.50 12.73
N LEU A 65 -6.67 1.81 12.51
CA LEU A 65 -5.36 2.42 12.67
C LEU A 65 -4.87 2.33 14.13
N GLN A 66 -5.74 2.57 15.11
CA GLN A 66 -5.43 2.39 16.53
C GLN A 66 -4.99 0.96 16.84
N ALA A 67 -5.66 -0.04 16.24
CA ALA A 67 -5.27 -1.44 16.40
C ALA A 67 -3.89 -1.76 15.79
N VAL A 68 -3.59 -1.25 14.58
CA VAL A 68 -2.26 -1.40 13.96
C VAL A 68 -1.17 -0.80 14.84
N ASN A 69 -1.36 0.44 15.31
CA ASN A 69 -0.39 1.11 16.18
C ASN A 69 -0.19 0.38 17.51
N TRP A 70 -1.27 -0.15 18.10
CA TRP A 70 -1.16 -0.96 19.31
C TRP A 70 -0.37 -2.24 19.08
N SER A 71 -0.60 -2.93 17.97
CA SER A 71 0.14 -4.15 17.62
C SER A 71 1.63 -3.88 17.41
N ILE A 72 1.98 -2.81 16.70
CA ILE A 72 3.37 -2.36 16.53
C ILE A 72 4.04 -2.17 17.90
N ASN A 73 3.40 -1.43 18.80
CA ASN A 73 3.95 -1.16 20.13
C ASN A 73 4.16 -2.44 20.96
N LEU A 74 3.37 -3.49 20.75
CA LEU A 74 3.57 -4.78 21.41
C LEU A 74 4.68 -5.61 20.77
N SER A 75 4.74 -5.65 19.44
CA SER A 75 5.79 -6.37 18.72
C SER A 75 7.18 -5.80 19.04
N GLU A 76 7.30 -4.48 19.23
CA GLU A 76 8.55 -3.84 19.72
C GLU A 76 8.98 -4.33 21.11
N ARG A 77 8.03 -4.79 21.92
CA ARG A 77 8.28 -5.37 23.26
C ARG A 77 8.51 -6.88 23.23
N GLY A 78 8.67 -7.48 22.03
CA GLY A 78 8.89 -8.91 21.85
C GLY A 78 7.67 -9.78 22.12
N ARG A 79 6.46 -9.19 22.14
CA ARG A 79 5.20 -9.92 22.28
C ARG A 79 4.67 -10.24 20.87
N ASP A 80 4.85 -11.48 20.45
CA ASP A 80 4.37 -11.96 19.15
C ASP A 80 3.38 -13.12 19.32
N GLU A 81 2.14 -12.75 19.65
CA GLU A 81 1.05 -13.69 19.87
C GLU A 81 0.21 -13.82 18.58
N SER A 82 -0.25 -15.03 18.26
CA SER A 82 -1.12 -15.28 17.09
C SER A 82 -2.35 -14.36 17.05
N THR A 83 -2.89 -14.01 18.22
CA THR A 83 -4.00 -13.06 18.39
C THR A 83 -3.67 -11.65 17.89
N ILE A 84 -2.43 -11.17 18.11
CA ILE A 84 -1.98 -9.84 17.63
C ILE A 84 -1.95 -9.87 16.11
N ARG A 85 -1.37 -10.92 15.52
CA ARG A 85 -1.31 -11.09 14.05
C ARG A 85 -2.70 -11.17 13.43
N GLN A 86 -3.62 -11.90 14.05
CA GLN A 86 -5.02 -11.95 13.59
C GLN A 86 -5.68 -10.57 13.62
N MET A 87 -5.46 -9.80 14.70
CA MET A 87 -6.00 -8.45 14.80
C MET A 87 -5.41 -7.52 13.74
N CYS A 88 -4.10 -7.61 13.48
CA CYS A 88 -3.44 -6.88 12.40
C CYS A 88 -4.07 -7.19 11.05
N LEU A 89 -4.29 -8.47 10.72
CA LEU A 89 -4.87 -8.86 9.44
C LEU A 89 -6.27 -8.27 9.24
N VAL A 90 -7.12 -8.30 10.28
CA VAL A 90 -8.46 -7.69 10.21
C VAL A 90 -8.36 -6.18 10.04
N ALA A 91 -7.51 -5.52 10.84
CA ALA A 91 -7.35 -4.06 10.79
C ALA A 91 -6.80 -3.59 9.44
N VAL A 92 -5.75 -4.23 8.93
CA VAL A 92 -5.13 -3.92 7.63
C VAL A 92 -6.15 -4.09 6.49
N ALA A 93 -6.96 -5.16 6.50
CA ALA A 93 -7.99 -5.38 5.50
C ALA A 93 -9.07 -4.28 5.51
N GLN A 94 -9.44 -3.76 6.69
CA GLN A 94 -10.39 -2.65 6.79
C GLN A 94 -9.77 -1.32 6.37
N ILE A 95 -8.48 -1.09 6.68
CA ILE A 95 -7.75 0.10 6.22
C ILE A 95 -7.64 0.11 4.69
N GLU A 96 -7.31 -1.02 4.06
CA GLU A 96 -7.33 -1.21 2.61
C GLU A 96 -8.71 -0.84 2.04
N LYS A 97 -9.76 -1.46 2.59
CA LYS A 97 -11.14 -1.31 2.13
C LYS A 97 -11.62 0.14 2.15
N TRP A 98 -11.29 0.89 3.19
CA TRP A 98 -11.72 2.28 3.36
C TRP A 98 -10.72 3.31 2.85
N ASN A 99 -9.64 2.85 2.21
CA ASN A 99 -8.57 3.70 1.68
C ASN A 99 -8.04 4.73 2.71
N HIS A 100 -7.83 4.31 3.96
CA HIS A 100 -7.48 5.22 5.04
C HIS A 100 -6.00 5.62 4.99
N ALA A 101 -5.72 6.74 4.33
CA ALA A 101 -4.36 7.22 4.00
C ALA A 101 -3.47 7.47 5.23
N ASP A 102 -4.01 7.89 6.36
CA ASP A 102 -3.24 8.16 7.59
C ASP A 102 -2.50 6.92 8.11
N ALA A 103 -2.93 5.73 7.67
CA ALA A 103 -2.33 4.46 8.04
C ALA A 103 -1.11 4.04 7.22
N ARG A 104 -0.73 4.77 6.16
CA ARG A 104 0.37 4.41 5.24
C ARG A 104 1.67 4.05 5.96
N MET A 105 2.18 4.99 6.77
CA MET A 105 3.45 4.81 7.49
C MET A 105 3.36 3.78 8.62
N PRO A 106 2.30 3.75 9.45
CA PRO A 106 2.08 2.66 10.40
C PRO A 106 2.04 1.27 9.76
N ILE A 107 1.33 1.12 8.64
CA ILE A 107 1.26 -0.15 7.91
C ILE A 107 2.62 -0.53 7.32
N TRP A 108 3.38 0.42 6.79
CA TRP A 108 4.75 0.18 6.36
C TRP A 108 5.66 -0.27 7.51
N LYS A 109 5.56 0.37 8.67
CA LYS A 109 6.30 -0.04 9.87
C LYS A 109 5.95 -1.48 10.28
N LEU A 110 4.66 -1.84 10.23
CA LEU A 110 4.22 -3.22 10.48
C LEU A 110 4.85 -4.21 9.48
N PHE A 111 4.96 -3.87 8.20
CA PHE A 111 5.61 -4.70 7.19
C PHE A 111 7.09 -4.99 7.48
N ILE A 112 7.82 -3.99 7.97
CA ILE A 112 9.24 -4.12 8.30
C ILE A 112 9.44 -5.01 9.53
N MET A 113 8.53 -4.93 10.49
CA MET A 113 8.63 -5.66 11.75
C MET A 113 8.21 -7.13 11.64
N ASP A 114 7.22 -7.43 10.80
CA ASP A 114 6.71 -8.78 10.63
C ASP A 114 7.69 -9.64 9.81
N LYS A 115 7.77 -10.93 10.14
CA LYS A 115 8.65 -11.89 9.45
C LYS A 115 7.87 -12.91 8.62
N ASP A 116 6.56 -13.02 8.84
CA ASP A 116 5.69 -13.94 8.14
C ASP A 116 5.39 -13.44 6.72
N SER A 117 5.69 -14.28 5.74
CA SER A 117 5.55 -13.92 4.32
C SER A 117 4.11 -13.61 3.91
N ASN A 118 3.11 -14.28 4.49
CA ASN A 118 1.71 -14.07 4.15
C ASN A 118 1.20 -12.75 4.72
N ILE A 119 1.59 -12.42 5.95
CA ILE A 119 1.24 -11.13 6.57
C ILE A 119 1.87 -9.99 5.79
N ARG A 120 3.16 -10.08 5.49
CA ARG A 120 3.88 -9.07 4.69
C ARG A 120 3.25 -8.88 3.32
N ALA A 121 2.85 -9.96 2.64
CA ALA A 121 2.15 -9.88 1.37
C ALA A 121 0.79 -9.17 1.48
N ASN A 122 -0.01 -9.49 2.51
CA ASN A 122 -1.28 -8.80 2.76
C ASN A 122 -1.10 -7.32 3.08
N ILE A 123 -0.06 -6.97 3.84
CA ILE A 123 0.28 -5.58 4.13
C ILE A 123 0.65 -4.83 2.83
N LEU A 124 1.51 -5.41 1.99
CA LEU A 124 1.87 -4.81 0.71
C LEU A 124 0.64 -4.62 -0.20
N LYS A 125 -0.29 -5.57 -0.20
CA LYS A 125 -1.57 -5.43 -0.91
C LYS A 125 -2.37 -4.22 -0.39
N ALA A 126 -2.45 -4.02 0.92
CA ALA A 126 -3.10 -2.83 1.49
C ALA A 126 -2.38 -1.54 1.09
N ILE A 127 -1.04 -1.53 1.13
CA ILE A 127 -0.20 -0.40 0.69
C ILE A 127 -0.46 -0.05 -0.78
N ALA A 128 -0.64 -1.03 -1.66
CA ALA A 128 -0.95 -0.79 -3.07
C ALA A 128 -2.26 0.02 -3.28
N VAL A 129 -3.17 -0.01 -2.31
CA VAL A 129 -4.41 0.78 -2.32
C VAL A 129 -4.18 2.13 -1.64
N ILE A 130 -3.72 2.12 -0.39
CA ILE A 130 -3.66 3.34 0.43
C ILE A 130 -2.50 4.26 0.08
N GLY A 131 -1.42 3.71 -0.47
CA GLY A 131 -0.15 4.39 -0.75
C GLY A 131 -0.13 5.20 -2.03
N LYS A 132 -1.21 5.21 -2.82
CA LYS A 132 -1.29 5.99 -4.05
C LYS A 132 -0.92 7.45 -3.78
N GLU A 133 -0.11 8.02 -4.66
CA GLU A 133 0.41 9.40 -4.60
C GLU A 133 1.41 9.67 -3.47
N ASP A 134 1.71 8.69 -2.61
CA ASP A 134 2.69 8.84 -1.54
C ASP A 134 4.11 8.48 -2.03
N ARG A 135 4.83 9.51 -2.48
CA ARG A 135 6.19 9.37 -3.01
C ARG A 135 7.19 8.91 -1.95
N ASP A 136 7.01 9.32 -0.70
CA ASP A 136 7.91 8.95 0.39
C ASP A 136 7.77 7.48 0.75
N LEU A 137 6.53 6.96 0.75
CA LEU A 137 6.26 5.54 0.92
C LEU A 137 6.81 4.72 -0.25
N ALA A 138 6.60 5.17 -1.49
CA ALA A 138 7.18 4.51 -2.67
C ALA A 138 8.72 4.44 -2.58
N GLY A 139 9.37 5.53 -2.14
CA GLY A 139 10.80 5.58 -1.89
C GLY A 139 11.27 4.54 -0.88
N GLN A 140 10.54 4.34 0.23
CA GLN A 140 10.88 3.31 1.22
C GLN A 140 10.71 1.89 0.69
N ILE A 141 9.69 1.64 -0.13
CA ILE A 141 9.49 0.34 -0.77
C ILE A 141 10.60 0.06 -1.80
N ASN A 142 11.02 1.09 -2.54
CA ASN A 142 12.15 1.00 -3.46
C ASN A 142 13.43 0.61 -2.73
N ILE A 143 13.75 1.26 -1.61
CA ILE A 143 14.91 0.93 -0.77
C ILE A 143 14.83 -0.54 -0.33
N TRP A 144 13.69 -0.97 0.20
CA TRP A 144 13.52 -2.34 0.67
C TRP A 144 13.70 -3.38 -0.45
N LEU A 145 13.15 -3.14 -1.64
CA LEU A 145 13.32 -4.05 -2.78
C LEU A 145 14.77 -4.09 -3.25
N ASP A 146 15.47 -2.96 -3.26
CA ASP A 146 16.89 -2.91 -3.59
C ASP A 146 17.74 -3.71 -2.60
N GLU A 147 17.45 -3.60 -1.30
CA GLU A 147 18.06 -4.44 -0.27
C GLU A 147 17.80 -5.93 -0.54
N GLN A 148 16.60 -6.32 -0.98
CA GLN A 148 16.34 -7.72 -1.34
C GLN A 148 17.12 -8.18 -2.58
N ASN A 149 17.32 -7.29 -3.57
CA ASN A 149 18.13 -7.56 -4.75
C ASN A 149 19.59 -7.82 -4.34
N GLN A 150 20.12 -6.99 -3.44
CA GLN A 150 21.46 -7.14 -2.88
C GLN A 150 21.61 -8.41 -2.04
N ILE A 151 20.62 -8.74 -1.20
CA ILE A 151 20.62 -9.98 -0.43
C ILE A 151 20.69 -11.19 -1.37
N PHE A 152 19.90 -11.19 -2.45
CA PHE A 152 19.88 -12.29 -3.40
C PHE A 152 21.20 -12.44 -4.16
N SER A 153 21.82 -11.33 -4.56
CA SER A 153 23.10 -11.37 -5.28
C SER A 153 24.24 -11.97 -4.43
N THR A 154 24.13 -11.91 -3.10
CA THR A 154 25.06 -12.61 -2.18
C THR A 154 24.77 -14.11 -1.99
N GLY A 155 23.82 -14.67 -2.73
CA GLY A 155 23.45 -16.10 -2.69
C GLY A 155 22.43 -16.46 -1.60
N LYS A 156 21.95 -15.49 -0.81
CA LYS A 156 20.88 -15.72 0.17
C LYS A 156 19.53 -15.77 -0.54
N GLN A 157 18.58 -16.51 0.03
CA GLN A 157 17.24 -16.69 -0.54
C GLN A 157 16.23 -15.80 0.18
N PRO A 158 15.80 -14.66 -0.40
CA PRO A 158 14.72 -13.87 0.14
C PRO A 158 13.36 -14.53 -0.11
N GLN A 159 12.32 -13.99 0.53
CA GLN A 159 10.96 -14.51 0.41
C GLN A 159 10.37 -14.10 -0.94
N ILE A 160 10.42 -14.99 -1.94
CA ILE A 160 10.00 -14.73 -3.33
C ILE A 160 8.54 -14.25 -3.42
N THR A 161 7.66 -14.78 -2.57
CA THR A 161 6.24 -14.35 -2.49
C THR A 161 6.10 -12.88 -2.09
N VAL A 162 6.93 -12.41 -1.16
CA VAL A 162 6.95 -11.01 -0.72
C VAL A 162 7.55 -10.12 -1.79
N ILE A 163 8.61 -10.56 -2.48
CA ILE A 163 9.18 -9.82 -3.61
C ILE A 163 8.15 -9.64 -4.73
N ALA A 164 7.47 -10.72 -5.13
CA ALA A 164 6.43 -10.63 -6.15
C ALA A 164 5.31 -9.67 -5.75
N GLN A 165 4.88 -9.70 -4.48
CA GLN A 165 3.87 -8.77 -4.00
C GLN A 165 4.39 -7.33 -3.90
N CYS A 166 5.67 -7.13 -3.61
CA CYS A 166 6.32 -5.81 -3.59
C CYS A 166 6.34 -5.20 -4.99
N VAL A 167 6.73 -5.97 -6.01
CA VAL A 167 6.71 -5.54 -7.41
C VAL A 167 5.30 -5.15 -7.86
N LYS A 168 4.28 -5.95 -7.51
CA LYS A 168 2.86 -5.59 -7.76
C LYS A 168 2.47 -4.28 -7.09
N THR A 169 2.96 -4.08 -5.86
CA THR A 169 2.68 -2.87 -5.08
C THR A 169 3.30 -1.65 -5.74
N LEU A 170 4.58 -1.70 -6.11
CA LEU A 170 5.25 -0.62 -6.85
C LEU A 170 4.55 -0.30 -8.18
N GLY A 171 4.11 -1.32 -8.92
CA GLY A 171 3.32 -1.11 -10.13
C GLY A 171 1.96 -0.45 -9.89
N ALA A 172 1.32 -0.70 -8.74
CA ALA A 172 0.07 -0.05 -8.36
C ALA A 172 0.27 1.39 -7.86
N LEU A 173 1.41 1.68 -7.23
CA LEU A 173 1.82 3.03 -6.83
C LEU A 173 2.21 3.90 -8.03
N ASN A 174 2.64 3.25 -9.11
CA ASN A 174 2.88 3.84 -10.43
C ASN A 174 3.85 5.03 -10.40
N GLN A 175 4.96 4.92 -9.67
CA GLN A 175 5.97 5.98 -9.58
C GLN A 175 7.17 5.66 -10.49
N ASP A 176 7.62 6.64 -11.27
CA ASP A 176 8.79 6.56 -12.15
C ASP A 176 10.08 6.20 -11.38
N SER A 177 10.23 6.70 -10.15
CA SER A 177 11.34 6.39 -9.25
C SER A 177 11.52 4.90 -8.96
N SER A 178 10.46 4.09 -9.14
CA SER A 178 10.51 2.63 -8.96
C SER A 178 11.08 1.89 -10.17
N PHE A 179 11.26 2.56 -11.31
CA PHE A 179 11.69 1.92 -12.55
C PHE A 179 13.02 1.17 -12.40
N GLN A 180 14.05 1.83 -11.86
CA GLN A 180 15.39 1.24 -11.75
C GLN A 180 15.38 0.00 -10.85
N VAL A 181 14.74 0.07 -9.69
CA VAL A 181 14.73 -1.05 -8.73
C VAL A 181 13.92 -2.24 -9.25
N VAL A 182 12.81 -1.99 -9.96
CA VAL A 182 12.02 -3.06 -10.59
C VAL A 182 12.78 -3.67 -11.78
N PHE A 183 13.52 -2.87 -12.55
CA PHE A 183 14.40 -3.36 -13.61
C PHE A 183 15.53 -4.24 -13.04
N ASN A 184 16.13 -3.84 -11.92
CA ASN A 184 17.12 -4.66 -11.23
C ASN A 184 16.50 -5.98 -10.77
N ALA A 185 15.31 -5.95 -10.17
CA ALA A 185 14.58 -7.14 -9.75
C ALA A 185 14.22 -8.08 -10.92
N MET A 186 13.86 -7.53 -12.09
CA MET A 186 13.63 -8.30 -13.31
C MET A 186 14.85 -9.14 -13.71
N ASN A 187 16.04 -8.57 -13.53
CA ASN A 187 17.32 -9.13 -13.97
C ASN A 187 18.08 -9.88 -12.87
N ALA A 188 17.60 -9.81 -11.62
CA ALA A 188 18.22 -10.44 -10.46
C ALA A 188 18.25 -11.97 -10.55
N GLY A 189 17.30 -12.58 -11.27
CA GLY A 189 17.23 -14.03 -11.45
C GLY A 189 16.45 -14.77 -10.35
N TYR A 190 15.48 -14.11 -9.72
CA TYR A 190 14.62 -14.71 -8.70
C TYR A 190 13.85 -15.94 -9.19
N SER A 191 13.03 -15.75 -10.22
CA SER A 191 12.30 -16.78 -10.94
C SER A 191 11.76 -16.19 -12.25
N ASN A 192 11.37 -17.04 -13.19
CA ASN A 192 10.79 -16.57 -14.46
C ASN A 192 9.47 -15.80 -14.23
N GLU A 193 8.68 -16.22 -13.24
CA GLU A 193 7.42 -15.58 -12.87
C GLU A 193 7.65 -14.17 -12.33
N VAL A 194 8.66 -13.98 -11.48
CA VAL A 194 9.02 -12.65 -10.95
C VAL A 194 9.55 -11.77 -12.08
N SER A 195 10.41 -12.28 -12.95
CA SER A 195 10.92 -11.51 -14.10
C SER A 195 9.79 -11.09 -15.04
N ALA A 196 8.85 -11.99 -15.36
CA ALA A 196 7.68 -11.65 -16.19
C ALA A 196 6.78 -10.61 -15.53
N LEU A 197 6.60 -10.69 -14.20
CA LEU A 197 5.86 -9.70 -13.43
C LEU A 197 6.54 -8.32 -13.46
N CYS A 198 7.84 -8.25 -13.20
CA CYS A 198 8.60 -6.99 -13.28
C CYS A 198 8.48 -6.38 -14.67
N ARG A 199 8.64 -7.19 -15.73
CA ARG A 199 8.48 -6.76 -17.12
C ARG A 199 7.11 -6.11 -17.36
N GLY A 200 6.04 -6.76 -16.92
CA GLY A 200 4.68 -6.24 -17.04
C GLY A 200 4.41 -4.95 -16.25
N VAL A 201 5.12 -4.74 -15.13
CA VAL A 201 5.08 -3.49 -14.36
C VAL A 201 5.84 -2.38 -15.08
N LEU A 202 7.08 -2.63 -15.51
CA LEU A 202 7.94 -1.64 -16.16
C LEU A 202 7.27 -1.01 -17.40
N LEU A 203 6.60 -1.82 -18.22
CA LEU A 203 5.90 -1.35 -19.41
C LEU A 203 4.70 -0.42 -19.13
N LYS A 204 4.26 -0.34 -17.88
CA LYS A 204 3.08 0.45 -17.45
C LYS A 204 3.42 1.60 -16.51
N LEU A 205 4.66 1.68 -16.03
CA LEU A 205 5.07 2.72 -15.10
C LEU A 205 4.92 4.11 -15.74
N GLU A 206 4.42 5.07 -14.97
CA GLU A 206 4.46 6.49 -15.34
C GLU A 206 5.89 7.00 -15.52
N GLY A 207 6.03 8.09 -16.26
CA GLY A 207 7.30 8.77 -16.51
C GLY A 207 7.75 8.74 -17.98
N ASP A 208 8.88 9.38 -18.25
CA ASP A 208 9.52 9.32 -19.56
C ASP A 208 10.26 7.98 -19.70
N PHE A 209 9.54 6.97 -20.20
CA PHE A 209 10.06 5.62 -20.39
C PHE A 209 11.33 5.60 -21.26
N LYS A 210 11.43 6.50 -22.25
CA LYS A 210 12.64 6.63 -23.08
C LYS A 210 13.81 7.13 -22.23
N ALA A 211 13.64 8.20 -21.46
CA ALA A 211 14.69 8.71 -20.58
C ALA A 211 15.13 7.67 -19.55
N LEU A 212 14.18 6.90 -19.01
CA LEU A 212 14.42 5.82 -18.06
C LEU A 212 15.22 4.65 -18.68
N LEU A 213 14.95 4.28 -19.92
CA LEU A 213 15.75 3.27 -20.62
C LEU A 213 17.13 3.79 -21.01
N LEU A 214 17.22 5.04 -21.46
CA LEU A 214 18.50 5.67 -21.83
C LEU A 214 19.45 5.76 -20.64
N SER A 215 18.94 5.99 -19.43
CA SER A 215 19.78 5.97 -18.22
C SER A 215 20.39 4.59 -17.98
N ILE A 216 19.60 3.51 -18.13
CA ILE A 216 20.10 2.13 -18.05
C ILE A 216 21.12 1.85 -19.15
N ILE A 217 20.86 2.29 -20.38
CA ILE A 217 21.77 2.05 -21.50
C ILE A 217 23.12 2.75 -21.27
N ALA A 218 23.10 3.98 -20.76
CA ALA A 218 24.30 4.76 -20.49
C ALA A 218 25.18 4.12 -19.41
N SER A 219 24.60 3.73 -18.27
CA SER A 219 25.37 3.27 -17.10
C SER A 219 25.45 1.74 -16.93
N GLY A 220 24.61 0.98 -17.62
CA GLY A 220 24.47 -0.46 -17.43
C GLY A 220 25.54 -1.29 -18.14
N THR A 221 25.64 -2.55 -17.71
CA THR A 221 26.40 -3.61 -18.36
C THR A 221 25.85 -3.95 -19.75
N MET A 222 26.62 -4.65 -20.58
CA MET A 222 26.14 -5.11 -21.90
C MET A 222 24.88 -5.98 -21.82
N LYS A 223 24.73 -6.77 -20.75
CA LYS A 223 23.52 -7.57 -20.50
C LYS A 223 22.33 -6.67 -20.22
N GLU A 224 22.48 -5.68 -19.35
CA GLU A 224 21.40 -4.74 -18.99
C GLU A 224 21.01 -3.85 -20.17
N ARG A 225 21.99 -3.39 -20.97
CA ARG A 225 21.75 -2.66 -22.23
C ARG A 225 20.86 -3.44 -23.19
N ARG A 226 21.16 -4.74 -23.37
CA ARG A 226 20.33 -5.62 -24.20
C ARG A 226 18.92 -5.76 -23.62
N GLN A 227 18.78 -5.98 -22.33
CA GLN A 227 17.47 -6.13 -21.68
C GLN A 227 16.64 -4.84 -21.75
N ALA A 228 17.28 -3.67 -21.63
CA ALA A 228 16.65 -2.37 -21.83
C ALA A 228 16.16 -2.19 -23.28
N LEU A 229 16.97 -2.60 -24.26
CA LEU A 229 16.56 -2.57 -25.67
C LEU A 229 15.40 -3.53 -25.94
N ASP A 230 15.44 -4.75 -25.41
CA ASP A 230 14.36 -5.73 -25.54
C ASP A 230 13.03 -5.18 -24.94
N LEU A 231 13.11 -4.45 -23.83
CA LEU A 231 11.97 -3.73 -23.25
C LEU A 231 11.48 -2.58 -24.14
N ALA A 232 12.39 -1.82 -24.76
CA ALA A 232 12.05 -0.72 -25.67
C ALA A 232 11.24 -1.21 -26.87
N LEU A 233 11.69 -2.31 -27.48
CA LEU A 233 11.05 -2.91 -28.66
C LEU A 233 9.62 -3.38 -28.37
N GLU A 234 9.39 -3.93 -27.19
CA GLU A 234 8.06 -4.38 -26.75
C GLU A 234 7.12 -3.25 -26.34
N ASN A 235 7.64 -2.08 -25.98
CA ASN A 235 6.79 -0.97 -25.58
C ASN A 235 6.04 -0.41 -26.80
N THR A 236 4.73 -0.61 -26.85
CA THR A 236 3.88 -0.15 -27.96
C THR A 236 3.61 1.35 -27.95
N ALA A 237 3.88 2.04 -26.84
CA ALA A 237 3.72 3.49 -26.73
C ALA A 237 4.96 4.26 -27.24
N MET A 238 6.11 3.61 -27.38
CA MET A 238 7.30 4.23 -27.98
C MET A 238 7.19 4.29 -29.51
N SER A 239 7.65 5.40 -30.09
CA SER A 239 7.75 5.54 -31.55
C SER A 239 8.87 4.66 -32.12
N ASP A 240 8.79 4.30 -33.40
CA ASP A 240 9.85 3.53 -34.07
C ASP A 240 11.20 4.25 -34.03
N ALA A 241 11.19 5.58 -34.17
CA ALA A 241 12.40 6.40 -34.07
C ALA A 241 13.03 6.40 -32.67
N ASP A 242 12.23 6.20 -31.60
CA ASP A 242 12.74 6.09 -30.24
C ASP A 242 13.25 4.68 -29.89
N LYS A 243 12.90 3.68 -30.70
CA LYS A 243 13.29 2.28 -30.51
C LYS A 243 14.63 1.92 -31.16
N GLY A 244 15.08 2.70 -32.15
CA GLY A 244 16.35 2.50 -32.86
C GLY A 244 16.25 2.78 -34.34
#